data_AF-A0A5M5C2Y4-F1
#
_entry.id   AF-A0A5M5C2Y4-F1
#
_cell.length_a   1.000
_cell.length_b   1.000
_cell.length_c   1.000
_cell.angle_alpha   90.00
_cell.angle_beta   90.00
_cell.angle_gamma   90.00
#
_symmetry.space_group_name_H-M   'P 1'
#
loop_
_entity.id
_entity.type
_entity.pdbx_description
1 polymer ?
#
loop_
_entity_poly.entity_id
_entity_poly.type
_entity_poly.pdbx_seq_one_letter_code
_entity_poly.pdbx_strand_id
1 'polypeptide(L)'
;MPNGIIYQIINDVMRNKNGFSRCAEFYIGRLRKEGRHSTAHVYKNALFSFSKFCGTSNVSFRQITRERLRRYGQYLYECGLKP
;
A
#
# COMPACT_ATOMS: atom_id res chain seq x y z
N MET A 1 -19.63 -4.11 -14.84
CA MET A 1 -19.60 -2.63 -14.77
C MET A 1 -18.51 -2.17 -13.79
N PRO A 2 -17.29 -1.86 -14.24
CA PRO A 2 -16.15 -1.55 -13.37
C PRO A 2 -16.14 -0.12 -12.79
N ASN A 3 -17.06 0.75 -13.24
CA ASN A 3 -17.03 2.18 -12.92
C ASN A 3 -17.23 2.48 -11.41
N GLY A 4 -18.07 1.74 -10.69
CA GLY A 4 -18.32 2.01 -9.26
C GLY A 4 -17.12 1.78 -8.33
N ILE A 5 -16.21 0.89 -8.71
CA ILE A 5 -15.00 0.58 -7.92
C ILE A 5 -13.99 1.73 -8.02
N ILE A 6 -13.82 2.29 -9.21
CA ILE A 6 -12.94 3.44 -9.44
C ILE A 6 -13.47 4.67 -8.68
N TYR A 7 -14.78 4.93 -8.72
CA TYR A 7 -15.38 6.05 -7.99
C TYR A 7 -15.24 5.94 -6.47
N GLN A 8 -15.36 4.74 -5.89
CA GLN A 8 -15.11 4.53 -4.45
C GLN A 8 -13.66 4.76 -4.08
N ILE A 9 -12.72 4.18 -4.83
CA ILE A 9 -11.28 4.35 -4.57
C ILE A 9 -10.88 5.81 -4.68
N ILE A 10 -11.37 6.53 -5.70
CA ILE A 10 -11.10 7.96 -5.86
C ILE A 10 -11.75 8.77 -4.73
N ASN A 11 -12.98 8.47 -4.30
CA ASN A 11 -13.60 9.18 -3.17
C ASN A 11 -12.87 8.95 -1.85
N ASP A 12 -12.44 7.72 -1.56
CA ASP A 12 -11.65 7.40 -0.36
C ASP A 12 -10.26 8.04 -0.40
N VAL A 13 -9.60 8.05 -1.57
CA VAL A 13 -8.32 8.74 -1.77
C VAL A 13 -8.46 10.26 -1.63
N MET A 14 -9.53 10.87 -2.15
CA MET A 14 -9.74 12.32 -2.10
C MET A 14 -10.28 12.82 -0.76
N ARG A 15 -11.04 12.02 0.01
CA ARG A 15 -11.58 12.43 1.32
C ARG A 15 -10.60 12.24 2.47
N ASN A 16 -9.61 11.36 2.36
CA ASN A 16 -8.74 11.05 3.48
C ASN A 16 -7.45 11.87 3.44
N LYS A 17 -7.45 13.02 4.13
CA LYS A 17 -6.25 13.79 4.48
C LYS A 17 -5.20 12.96 5.24
N ASN A 18 -5.56 11.77 5.72
CA ASN A 18 -4.72 10.88 6.52
C ASN A 18 -4.35 9.58 5.79
N GLY A 19 -3.44 9.70 4.82
CA GLY A 19 -2.37 8.72 4.60
C GLY A 19 -2.63 7.54 3.64
N PHE A 20 -1.64 7.31 2.76
CA PHE A 20 -1.51 6.13 1.89
C PHE A 20 -1.75 4.81 2.64
N SER A 21 -1.30 4.71 3.90
CA SER A 21 -1.51 3.52 4.75
C SER A 21 -2.98 3.10 4.84
N ARG A 22 -3.90 4.04 5.06
CA ARG A 22 -5.32 3.73 5.26
C ARG A 22 -6.02 3.32 3.98
N CYS A 23 -5.65 3.93 2.85
CA CYS A 23 -6.09 3.48 1.53
C CYS A 23 -5.59 2.06 1.22
N ALA A 24 -4.33 1.77 1.52
CA ALA A 24 -3.75 0.46 1.31
C ALA A 24 -4.41 -0.62 2.20
N GLU A 25 -4.68 -0.33 3.47
CA GLU A 25 -5.40 -1.24 4.37
C GLU A 25 -6.82 -1.54 3.88
N PHE A 26 -7.54 -0.52 3.40
CA PHE A 26 -8.88 -0.72 2.83
C PHE A 26 -8.83 -1.63 1.60
N TYR A 27 -7.84 -1.42 0.73
CA TYR A 27 -7.61 -2.27 -0.44
C TYR A 27 -7.27 -3.73 -0.07
N ILE A 28 -6.41 -3.93 0.93
CA ILE A 28 -6.08 -5.26 1.48
C ILE A 28 -7.33 -5.94 2.08
N GLY A 29 -8.15 -5.18 2.81
CA GLY A 29 -9.41 -5.67 3.37
C GLY A 29 -10.39 -6.13 2.28
N ARG A 30 -10.44 -5.41 1.16
CA ARG A 30 -11.24 -5.80 0.00
C ARG A 30 -10.70 -7.05 -0.71
N LEU A 31 -9.38 -7.16 -0.88
CA LEU A 31 -8.76 -8.37 -1.44
C LEU A 31 -9.08 -9.62 -0.61
N ARG A 32 -9.09 -9.51 0.72
CA ARG A 32 -9.57 -10.58 1.60
C ARG A 32 -11.04 -10.93 1.36
N LYS A 33 -11.89 -9.92 1.17
CA LYS A 33 -13.32 -10.12 0.90
C LYS A 33 -13.57 -10.77 -0.48
N GLU A 34 -12.70 -10.54 -1.46
CA GLU A 34 -12.68 -11.23 -2.76
C GLU A 34 -12.04 -12.65 -2.70
N GLY A 35 -11.65 -13.14 -1.52
CA GLY A 35 -11.03 -14.47 -1.35
C GLY A 35 -9.54 -14.52 -1.71
N ARG A 36 -8.92 -13.39 -2.05
CA ARG A 36 -7.50 -13.28 -2.43
C ARG A 36 -6.60 -13.11 -1.20
N HIS A 37 -6.66 -14.07 -0.29
CA HIS A 37 -5.97 -14.01 1.00
C HIS A 37 -4.44 -13.95 0.87
N SER A 38 -3.85 -14.70 -0.07
CA SER A 38 -2.39 -14.69 -0.30
C SER A 38 -1.92 -13.32 -0.78
N THR A 39 -2.59 -12.74 -1.77
CA THR A 39 -2.27 -11.40 -2.30
C THR A 39 -2.44 -10.33 -1.21
N ALA A 40 -3.52 -10.40 -0.42
CA ALA A 40 -3.74 -9.49 0.69
C ALA A 40 -2.64 -9.58 1.76
N HIS A 41 -2.13 -10.78 2.05
CA HIS A 41 -1.05 -10.98 3.01
C HIS A 41 0.26 -10.34 2.51
N VAL A 42 0.64 -10.61 1.25
CA VAL A 42 1.82 -10.01 0.63
C VAL A 42 1.75 -8.49 0.66
N TYR A 43 0.60 -7.91 0.32
CA TYR A 43 0.42 -6.45 0.33
C TYR A 43 0.44 -5.86 1.74
N LYS A 44 -0.13 -6.56 2.73
CA LYS A 44 0.00 -6.14 4.14
C LYS A 44 1.45 -6.13 4.59
N ASN A 45 2.21 -7.16 4.23
CA ASN A 45 3.62 -7.27 4.60
C ASN A 45 4.47 -6.21 3.89
N ALA A 46 4.20 -5.96 2.60
CA ALA A 46 4.86 -4.89 1.84
C ALA A 46 4.57 -3.50 2.42
N LEU A 47 3.32 -3.23 2.83
CA LEU A 47 2.93 -1.97 3.46
C LEU A 47 3.64 -1.79 4.81
N PHE A 48 3.69 -2.85 5.62
CA PHE A 48 4.36 -2.84 6.92
C PHE A 48 5.88 -2.60 6.78
N SER A 49 6.53 -3.31 5.86
CA SER A 49 7.95 -3.12 5.54
C SER A 49 8.22 -1.69 5.03
N PHE A 50 7.35 -1.15 4.17
CA PHE A 50 7.49 0.21 3.67
C PHE A 50 7.30 1.27 4.77
N SER A 51 6.34 1.07 5.67
CA SER A 51 6.13 1.92 6.85
C SER A 51 7.35 1.90 7.78
N LYS A 52 7.93 0.71 8.02
CA LYS A 52 9.18 0.53 8.77
C LYS A 52 10.36 1.25 8.11
N PHE A 53 10.50 1.13 6.78
CA PHE A 53 11.51 1.86 6.00
C PHE A 53 11.32 3.38 6.07
N CYS A 54 10.09 3.88 6.02
CA CYS A 54 9.81 5.30 6.19
C CYS A 54 10.00 5.80 7.62
N GLY A 55 10.11 4.91 8.62
CA GLY A 55 10.19 5.27 10.04
C GLY A 55 8.90 5.89 10.58
N THR A 56 7.78 5.74 9.85
CA THR A 56 6.49 6.35 10.23
C THR A 56 5.39 5.30 10.21
N SER A 57 4.60 5.24 11.28
CA SER A 57 3.46 4.31 11.38
C SER A 57 2.38 4.60 10.33
N ASN A 58 2.25 5.88 9.92
CA ASN A 58 1.30 6.30 8.90
C ASN A 58 2.05 7.02 7.78
N VAL A 59 2.10 6.42 6.60
CA VAL A 59 2.77 6.99 5.43
C VAL A 59 1.78 7.87 4.69
N SER A 60 2.15 9.11 4.40
CA SER A 60 1.35 10.00 3.54
C SER A 60 1.68 9.79 2.06
N PHE A 61 0.72 10.01 1.16
CA PHE A 61 0.97 10.02 -0.28
C PHE A 61 2.11 10.99 -0.67
N ARG A 62 2.27 12.08 0.09
CA ARG A 62 3.36 13.04 -0.11
C ARG A 62 4.75 12.47 0.15
N GLN A 63 4.83 11.41 0.95
CA GLN A 63 6.06 10.67 1.25
C GLN A 63 6.29 9.52 0.26
N ILE A 64 5.32 9.16 -0.57
CA ILE A 64 5.49 8.22 -1.68
C ILE A 64 6.07 8.99 -2.87
N THR A 65 7.36 9.32 -2.80
CA THR A 65 8.09 9.92 -3.92
C THR A 65 8.78 8.86 -4.76
N ARG A 66 9.04 9.17 -6.03
CA ARG A 66 9.75 8.27 -6.95
C ARG A 66 11.13 7.85 -6.42
N GLU A 67 11.82 8.75 -5.73
CA GLU A 67 13.11 8.47 -5.11
C GLU A 67 12.98 7.47 -3.94
N ARG A 68 11.99 7.66 -3.05
CA ARG A 68 11.74 6.74 -1.94
C ARG A 68 11.33 5.36 -2.43
N LEU A 69 10.54 5.28 -3.50
CA LEU A 69 10.20 4.01 -4.15
C LEU A 69 11.44 3.33 -4.76
N ARG A 70 12.36 4.08 -5.37
CA ARG A 70 13.64 3.53 -5.88
C ARG A 70 14.50 2.97 -4.74
N ARG A 71 14.71 3.75 -3.67
CA ARG A 71 15.47 3.29 -2.49
C ARG A 71 14.82 2.10 -1.81
N TYR A 72 13.50 2.08 -1.73
CA TYR A 72 12.75 0.94 -1.20
C TYR A 72 12.87 -0.30 -2.10
N GLY A 73 12.86 -0.15 -3.42
CA GLY A 73 13.11 -1.25 -4.35
C GLY A 73 14.49 -1.86 -4.16
N GLN A 74 15.51 -1.03 -3.93
CA GLN A 74 16.85 -1.50 -3.58
C GLN A 74 16.87 -2.18 -2.21
N TYR A 75 16.21 -1.62 -1.20
CA TYR A 75 16.04 -2.24 0.11
C TYR A 75 15.35 -3.61 0.03
N LEU A 76 14.31 -3.76 -0.79
CA LEU A 76 13.65 -5.05 -1.02
C LEU A 76 14.57 -6.08 -1.68
N TYR A 77 15.41 -5.63 -2.60
CA TYR A 77 16.41 -6.47 -3.25
C TYR A 77 17.50 -6.94 -2.27
N GLU A 78 17.96 -6.05 -1.39
CA GLU A 78 18.93 -6.37 -0.32
C GLU A 78 18.33 -7.21 0.81
N CYS A 79 17.04 -7.02 1.13
CA CYS A 79 16.34 -7.78 2.17
C CYS A 79 15.98 -9.22 1.72
N GLY A 80 16.38 -9.62 0.50
CA GLY A 80 16.40 -11.03 0.12
C GLY A 80 15.05 -11.64 -0.23
N LEU A 81 14.07 -10.87 -0.71
CA LEU A 81 12.93 -11.43 -1.43
C LEU A 81 13.35 -11.75 -2.88
N LYS A 82 14.30 -12.68 -3.00
CA LYS A 82 14.62 -13.42 -4.22
C LYS A 82 13.92 -14.79 -4.14
N PRO A 83 13.64 -15.39 -5.31
CA PRO A 83 12.39 -16.10 -5.63
C PRO A 83 12.11 -17.37 -4.84
#